data_AF-A0A9D5KAP6-F1
#
_entry.id   AF-A0A9D5KAP6-F1
#
_cell.length_a   1.000
_cell.length_b   1.000
_cell.length_c   1.000
_cell.angle_alpha   90.00
_cell.angle_beta   90.00
_cell.angle_gamma   90.00
#
_symmetry.space_group_name_H-M   'P 1'
#
loop_
_entity.id
_entity.type
_entity.pdbx_description
1 polymer ?
#
loop_
_entity_poly.entity_id
_entity_poly.type
_entity_poly.pdbx_seq_one_letter_code
_entity_poly.pdbx_strand_id
1 'polypeptide(L)'
;AEAKFGIKLEKKPDFIAKARNTFIIGEAKFLTTHGGNQNNQFREAMKVARGRFGIALGVAVLDGVVWIPSKSMMHKEVCKLGGVALSALLMNDFLISQAK
;
A
#
# COMPACT_ATOMS: atom_id res chain seq x y z
N ALA A 1 -10.32 -13.44 8.33
CA ALA A 1 -9.49 -13.03 7.18
C ALA A 1 -8.24 -13.91 7.09
N GLU A 2 -7.40 -13.94 8.12
CA GLU A 2 -6.12 -14.70 8.17
C GLU A 2 -6.22 -16.17 7.74
N ALA A 3 -7.24 -16.91 8.21
CA ALA A 3 -7.45 -18.30 7.83
C ALA A 3 -7.70 -18.53 6.32
N LYS A 4 -8.20 -17.52 5.59
CA LYS A 4 -8.42 -17.60 4.13
C LYS A 4 -7.16 -17.30 3.31
N PHE A 5 -6.16 -16.66 3.89
CA PHE A 5 -4.94 -16.25 3.19
C PHE A 5 -3.73 -17.15 3.48
N GLY A 6 -3.87 -18.11 4.40
CA GLY A 6 -2.79 -19.02 4.80
C GLY A 6 -1.64 -18.31 5.50
N ILE A 7 -1.85 -17.07 5.99
CA ILE A 7 -0.81 -16.23 6.59
C ILE A 7 -1.36 -15.53 7.81
N LYS A 8 -0.53 -15.53 8.85
CA LYS A 8 -0.75 -14.76 10.07
C LYS A 8 -0.24 -13.34 9.82
N LEU A 9 -1.15 -12.37 9.73
CA LEU A 9 -0.76 -10.98 9.63
C LEU A 9 -0.31 -10.52 11.02
N GLU A 10 0.91 -10.01 11.14
CA GLU A 10 1.42 -9.48 12.42
C GLU A 10 0.63 -8.24 12.89
N LYS A 11 -0.02 -7.56 11.95
CA LYS A 11 -0.82 -6.35 12.17
C LYS A 11 -2.08 -6.39 11.31
N LYS A 12 -3.17 -5.83 11.84
CA LYS A 12 -4.42 -5.69 11.08
C LYS A 12 -4.23 -4.68 9.94
N PRO A 13 -4.54 -5.05 8.69
CA PRO A 13 -4.47 -4.12 7.57
C PRO A 13 -5.61 -3.09 7.67
N ASP A 14 -5.38 -1.90 7.12
CA ASP A 14 -6.42 -0.87 7.03
C ASP A 14 -7.59 -1.34 6.15
N PHE A 15 -7.32 -2.13 5.11
CA PHE A 15 -8.38 -2.73 4.28
C PHE A 15 -7.99 -4.08 3.65
N ILE A 16 -9.03 -4.81 3.24
CA ILE A 16 -8.93 -6.04 2.44
C ILE A 16 -9.94 -5.93 1.30
N ALA A 17 -9.53 -6.28 0.08
CA ALA A 17 -10.40 -6.28 -1.09
C ALA A 17 -10.25 -7.58 -1.91
N LYS A 18 -11.25 -7.88 -2.73
CA LYS A 18 -11.20 -8.98 -3.70
C LYS A 18 -11.61 -8.44 -5.07
N ALA A 19 -10.69 -8.50 -6.02
CA ALA A 19 -10.94 -8.19 -7.42
C ALA A 19 -10.84 -9.49 -8.22
N ARG A 20 -12.00 -10.08 -8.57
CA ARG A 20 -12.12 -11.43 -9.13
C ARG A 20 -11.36 -12.48 -8.33
N ASN A 21 -10.24 -13.00 -8.85
CA ASN A 21 -9.43 -14.04 -8.22
C ASN A 21 -8.26 -13.46 -7.43
N THR A 22 -8.04 -12.15 -7.50
CA THR A 22 -6.97 -11.45 -6.80
C THR A 22 -7.48 -10.97 -5.45
N PHE A 23 -6.82 -11.39 -4.39
CA PHE A 23 -7.03 -10.84 -3.05
C PHE A 23 -6.03 -9.72 -2.81
N ILE A 24 -6.47 -8.66 -2.15
CA ILE A 24 -5.68 -7.47 -1.89
C ILE A 24 -5.71 -7.19 -0.41
N ILE A 25 -4.55 -6.90 0.15
CA ILE A 25 -4.38 -6.41 1.52
C ILE A 25 -3.68 -5.07 1.41
N GLY A 26 -4.18 -4.05 2.11
CA GLY A 26 -3.57 -2.75 2.01
C GLY A 26 -3.57 -1.91 3.27
N GLU A 27 -2.65 -0.95 3.23
CA GLU A 27 -2.49 0.11 4.23
C GLU A 27 -2.77 1.44 3.52
N ALA A 28 -3.55 2.30 4.17
CA ALA A 28 -3.90 3.62 3.65
C ALA A 28 -3.34 4.71 4.56
N LYS A 29 -2.62 5.69 3.99
CA LYS A 29 -2.04 6.80 4.74
C LYS A 29 -2.15 8.13 3.99
N PHE A 30 -2.61 9.16 4.69
CA PHE A 30 -2.58 10.54 4.23
C PHE A 30 -1.40 11.28 4.88
N LEU A 31 -0.37 11.55 4.10
CA LEU A 31 0.93 12.07 4.53
C LEU A 31 1.02 13.56 4.21
N THR A 32 0.75 14.41 5.21
CA THR A 32 0.67 15.87 5.00
C THR A 32 2.02 16.59 5.10
N THR A 33 3.00 16.00 5.80
CA THR A 33 4.32 16.60 6.03
C THR A 33 5.42 15.54 6.08
N HIS A 34 6.68 15.99 6.08
CA HIS A 34 7.85 15.11 6.20
C HIS A 34 8.31 15.03 7.66
N GLY A 35 8.84 13.87 8.07
CA GLY A 35 9.48 13.70 9.39
C GLY A 35 8.59 13.08 10.46
N GLY A 36 9.19 12.75 11.60
CA GLY A 36 8.50 12.22 12.78
C GLY A 36 7.62 10.99 12.50
N ASN A 37 6.40 11.00 13.06
CA ASN A 37 5.45 9.91 12.90
C ASN A 37 5.01 9.66 11.45
N GLN A 38 5.05 10.68 10.59
CA GLN A 38 4.69 10.52 9.17
C GLN A 38 5.68 9.58 8.46
N ASN A 39 6.98 9.66 8.77
CA ASN A 39 7.96 8.71 8.23
C ASN A 39 7.70 7.27 8.67
N ASN A 40 7.22 7.08 9.91
CA ASN A 40 6.89 5.75 10.41
C ASN A 40 5.63 5.20 9.74
N GLN A 41 4.59 6.03 9.61
CA GLN A 41 3.37 5.68 8.88
C GLN A 41 3.64 5.31 7.42
N PHE A 42 4.49 6.08 6.73
CA PHE A 42 4.94 5.76 5.38
C PHE A 42 5.65 4.41 5.34
N ARG A 43 6.63 4.17 6.22
CA ARG A 43 7.37 2.89 6.24
C ARG A 43 6.47 1.69 6.48
N GLU A 44 5.46 1.83 7.32
CA GLU A 44 4.46 0.77 7.56
C GLU A 44 3.68 0.45 6.28
N ALA A 45 3.19 1.47 5.57
CA ALA A 45 2.52 1.25 4.30
C ALA A 45 3.46 0.63 3.24
N MET A 46 4.72 1.06 3.19
CA MET A 46 5.72 0.50 2.29
C MET A 46 6.08 -0.96 2.63
N LYS A 47 6.05 -1.36 3.91
CA LYS A 47 6.19 -2.78 4.30
C LYS A 47 5.05 -3.61 3.73
N VAL A 48 3.82 -3.09 3.75
CA VAL A 48 2.68 -3.77 3.12
C VAL A 48 2.86 -3.84 1.61
N ALA A 49 3.20 -2.75 0.93
CA ALA A 49 3.40 -2.78 -0.52
C ALA A 49 4.54 -3.71 -0.99
N ARG A 50 5.54 -3.96 -0.13
CA ARG A 50 6.67 -4.88 -0.39
C ARG A 50 6.41 -6.30 0.14
N GLY A 51 5.40 -6.46 0.98
CA GLY A 51 5.14 -7.68 1.73
C GLY A 51 4.64 -8.81 0.82
N ARG A 52 4.97 -10.06 1.20
CA ARG A 52 4.41 -11.25 0.57
C ARG A 52 3.29 -11.79 1.45
N PHE A 53 2.06 -11.68 0.96
CA PHE A 53 0.86 -12.16 1.66
C PHE A 53 0.24 -13.36 0.95
N GLY A 54 1.09 -14.31 0.52
CA GLY A 54 0.65 -15.61 0.02
C GLY A 54 -0.03 -15.42 -1.33
N ILE A 55 -1.34 -15.66 -1.37
CA ILE A 55 -2.16 -15.39 -2.56
C ILE A 55 -2.64 -13.93 -2.66
N ALA A 56 -2.41 -13.12 -1.63
CA ALA A 56 -2.85 -11.72 -1.59
C ALA A 56 -1.73 -10.76 -2.01
N LEU A 57 -2.11 -9.77 -2.82
CA LEU A 57 -1.28 -8.65 -3.25
C LEU A 57 -1.28 -7.55 -2.19
N GLY A 58 -0.08 -7.10 -1.79
CA GLY A 58 0.09 -5.96 -0.90
C GLY A 58 -0.02 -4.63 -1.65
N VAL A 59 -0.81 -3.70 -1.14
CA VAL A 59 -1.03 -2.37 -1.75
C VAL A 59 -0.89 -1.27 -0.71
N ALA A 60 -0.11 -0.23 -1.02
CA ALA A 60 -0.11 1.01 -0.27
C ALA A 60 -0.99 2.05 -0.97
N VAL A 61 -2.02 2.55 -0.29
CA VAL A 61 -2.78 3.71 -0.74
C VAL A 61 -2.21 4.94 -0.03
N LEU A 62 -1.50 5.78 -0.76
CA LEU A 62 -0.79 6.93 -0.20
C LEU A 62 -1.30 8.21 -0.83
N ASP A 63 -1.55 9.24 -0.01
CA ASP A 63 -1.89 10.58 -0.50
C ASP A 63 -1.05 11.65 0.22
N GLY A 64 -0.92 12.82 -0.42
CA GLY A 64 -0.17 13.95 0.11
C GLY A 64 1.25 14.07 -0.44
N VAL A 65 2.21 14.49 0.41
CA VAL A 65 3.52 14.99 -0.02
C VAL A 65 4.42 13.95 -0.70
N VAL A 66 4.11 12.66 -0.57
CA VAL A 66 4.88 11.55 -1.16
C VAL A 66 4.94 11.62 -2.69
N TRP A 67 3.91 12.18 -3.33
CA TRP A 67 3.83 12.31 -4.79
C TRP A 67 4.50 13.57 -5.34
N ILE A 68 4.93 14.49 -4.47
CA ILE A 68 5.57 15.73 -4.89
C ILE A 68 7.04 15.45 -5.21
N PRO A 69 7.50 15.70 -6.45
CA PRO A 69 8.88 15.49 -6.84
C PRO A 69 9.86 16.21 -5.91
N SER A 70 10.66 15.44 -5.18
CA SER A 70 11.59 15.99 -4.19
C SER A 70 12.74 15.03 -3.88
N LYS A 71 13.73 15.55 -3.14
CA LYS A 71 14.84 14.74 -2.59
C LYS A 71 14.46 14.02 -1.28
N SER A 72 13.19 14.07 -0.86
CA SER A 72 12.72 13.45 0.38
C SER A 72 12.84 11.93 0.33
N MET A 73 12.97 11.30 1.50
CA MET A 73 13.02 9.84 1.62
C MET A 73 11.75 9.20 1.07
N MET A 74 10.57 9.75 1.40
CA MET A 74 9.28 9.20 0.98
C MET A 74 9.15 9.16 -0.55
N HIS A 75 9.38 10.29 -1.23
CA HIS A 75 9.28 10.37 -2.68
C HIS A 75 10.28 9.40 -3.36
N LYS A 76 11.55 9.42 -2.93
CA LYS A 76 12.58 8.51 -3.46
C LYS A 76 12.22 7.03 -3.28
N GLU A 77 11.66 6.66 -2.13
CA GLU A 77 11.30 5.27 -1.85
C GLU A 77 10.06 4.82 -2.63
N VAL A 78 9.07 5.69 -2.81
CA VAL A 78 7.89 5.39 -3.63
C VAL A 78 8.28 5.20 -5.09
N CYS A 79 9.16 6.05 -5.64
CA CYS A 79 9.61 5.94 -7.03
C CYS A 79 10.46 4.68 -7.30
N LYS A 80 11.08 4.10 -6.27
CA LYS A 80 11.90 2.89 -6.37
C LYS A 80 11.16 1.63 -5.95
N LEU A 81 9.87 1.74 -5.64
CA LEU A 81 9.06 0.63 -5.17
C LEU A 81 8.84 -0.39 -6.30
N GLY A 82 9.23 -1.64 -6.08
CA GLY A 82 8.91 -2.78 -6.96
C GLY A 82 7.54 -3.43 -6.68
N GLY A 83 6.70 -2.78 -5.88
CA GLY A 83 5.36 -3.20 -5.48
C GLY A 83 4.31 -2.14 -5.83
N VAL A 84 3.12 -2.24 -5.25
CA VAL A 84 2.01 -1.34 -5.61
C VAL A 84 1.85 -0.23 -4.58
N ALA A 85 2.06 1.01 -5.02
CA ALA A 85 1.62 2.21 -4.32
C ALA A 85 0.85 3.13 -5.27
N LEU A 86 -0.26 3.69 -4.79
CA LEU A 86 -1.13 4.56 -5.59
C LEU A 86 -1.89 5.56 -4.71
N SER A 87 -2.32 6.68 -5.31
CA SER A 87 -3.28 7.61 -4.69
C SER A 87 -4.66 6.96 -4.61
N ALA A 88 -5.46 7.32 -3.59
CA ALA A 88 -6.83 6.85 -3.47
C ALA A 88 -7.67 7.14 -4.74
N LEU A 89 -7.32 8.19 -5.49
CA LEU A 89 -7.97 8.54 -6.76
C LEU A 89 -7.86 7.42 -7.82
N LEU A 90 -6.79 6.64 -7.79
CA LEU A 90 -6.54 5.55 -8.76
C LEU A 90 -7.04 4.19 -8.27
N MET A 91 -7.65 4.13 -7.09
CA MET A 91 -8.03 2.88 -6.45
C MET A 91 -9.05 2.10 -7.27
N ASN A 92 -10.07 2.78 -7.82
CA ASN A 92 -11.09 2.13 -8.64
C ASN A 92 -10.49 1.54 -9.92
N ASP A 93 -9.67 2.32 -10.63
CA ASP A 93 -9.02 1.88 -11.87
C ASP A 93 -8.08 0.70 -11.62
N PHE A 94 -7.36 0.73 -10.50
CA PHE A 94 -6.51 -0.37 -10.07
C PHE A 94 -7.31 -1.64 -9.79
N LEU A 95 -8.41 -1.55 -9.03
CA LEU A 95 -9.27 -2.71 -8.74
C LEU A 95 -9.86 -3.31 -10.03
N ILE A 96 -10.27 -2.46 -10.98
CA ILE A 96 -10.76 -2.89 -12.28
C ILE A 96 -9.63 -3.54 -13.11
N SER A 97 -8.39 -3.03 -13.03
CA SER A 97 -7.26 -3.60 -13.76
C SER A 97 -6.86 -4.99 -13.26
N GLN A 98 -7.08 -5.28 -11.97
CA GLN A 98 -6.87 -6.63 -11.40
C GLN A 98 -7.97 -7.63 -11.81
N ALA A 99 -9.05 -7.14 -12.40
CA ALA A 99 -10.20 -7.92 -12.84
C ALA A 99 -10.16 -8.26 -14.34
N LYS A 100 -9.02 -8.12 -15.02
CA LYS A 100 -8.81 -8.61 -16.38
C LYS A 100 -8.12 -9.96 -16.35
#